data_AF-A0AAG5DF91-F1
#
_entry.id   AF-A0AAG5DF91-F1
#
_cell.length_a   1.000
_cell.length_b   1.000
_cell.length_c   1.000
_cell.angle_alpha   90.00
_cell.angle_beta   90.00
_cell.angle_gamma   90.00
#
_symmetry.space_group_name_H-M   'P 1'
#
loop_
_entity.id
_entity.type
_entity.pdbx_description
1 polymer ?
#
loop_
_entity_poly.entity_id
_entity_poly.type
_entity_poly.pdbx_seq_one_letter_code
_entity_poly.pdbx_strand_id
1 'polypeptide(L)'
;MRSGYVASWMLVVVVVMLATMQTVSAASGQANGMKKVIQAKQDPLDRLQANPASVNQVSDSVTNLALKIARSIASPKSKTEIFSPVSIAGALSLLLLGAGGQTQRELLNVMGFGESTSTLSF
;
A
#
# COMPACT_ATOMS: atom_id res chain seq x y z
N MET A 1 15.90 51.98 -2.03
CA MET A 1 15.95 50.56 -1.59
C MET A 1 14.50 50.08 -1.50
N ARG A 2 14.04 49.34 -2.52
CA ARG A 2 12.63 48.93 -2.68
C ARG A 2 12.54 47.42 -2.46
N SER A 3 12.66 46.99 -1.20
CA SER A 3 12.56 45.58 -0.79
C SER A 3 11.53 45.49 0.33
N GLY A 4 10.29 45.19 -0.04
CA GLY A 4 9.15 45.11 0.88
C GLY A 4 7.92 44.47 0.24
N TYR A 5 7.78 44.58 -1.09
CA TYR A 5 6.67 43.95 -1.82
C TYR A 5 6.84 42.44 -2.04
N VAL A 6 8.09 41.94 -2.15
CA VAL A 6 8.34 40.51 -2.38
C VAL A 6 8.11 39.64 -1.14
N ALA A 7 8.39 40.15 0.05
CA ALA A 7 8.18 39.42 1.31
C ALA A 7 6.69 39.25 1.64
N SER A 8 5.85 40.24 1.28
CA SER A 8 4.41 40.20 1.52
C SER A 8 3.70 39.17 0.63
N TRP A 9 4.09 39.06 -0.64
CA TRP A 9 3.54 38.04 -1.54
C TRP A 9 3.94 36.62 -1.15
N MET A 10 5.16 36.40 -0.67
CA MET A 10 5.58 35.06 -0.25
C MET A 10 4.82 34.58 1.00
N LEU A 11 4.47 35.47 1.93
CA LEU A 11 3.65 35.10 3.09
C LEU A 11 2.22 34.70 2.69
N VAL A 12 1.61 35.39 1.71
CA VAL A 12 0.28 35.02 1.20
C VAL A 12 0.29 33.64 0.56
N VAL A 13 1.32 33.30 -0.23
CA VAL A 13 1.42 31.97 -0.85
C VAL A 13 1.61 30.87 0.20
N VAL A 14 2.42 31.11 1.25
CA VAL A 14 2.63 30.15 2.33
C VAL A 14 1.35 29.92 3.15
N VAL A 15 0.56 30.97 3.42
CA VAL A 15 -0.72 30.85 4.12
C VAL A 15 -1.77 30.12 3.26
N VAL A 16 -1.82 30.38 1.95
CA VAL A 16 -2.76 29.68 1.03
C VAL A 16 -2.40 28.20 0.89
N MET A 17 -1.11 27.85 0.86
CA MET A 17 -0.67 26.44 0.80
C MET A 17 -0.90 25.68 2.11
N LEU A 18 -0.83 26.35 3.27
CA LEU A 18 -1.10 25.72 4.56
C LEU A 18 -2.61 25.46 4.77
N ALA A 19 -3.48 26.22 4.11
CA ALA A 19 -4.94 26.08 4.22
C ALA A 19 -5.54 24.95 3.36
N THR A 20 -4.81 24.40 2.38
CA THR A 20 -5.34 23.31 1.52
C THR A 20 -5.05 21.90 2.06
N MET A 21 -4.31 21.77 3.16
CA MET A 21 -3.91 20.48 3.75
C MET A 21 -4.78 20.03 4.94
N GLN A 22 -6.01 20.52 5.07
CA GLN A 22 -6.93 20.05 6.11
C GLN A 22 -8.36 19.82 5.61
N THR A 23 -8.58 18.84 4.72
CA THR A 23 -9.88 18.16 4.60
C THR A 23 -9.73 16.72 4.09
N VAL A 24 -9.14 15.81 4.87
CA VAL A 24 -9.59 14.39 4.82
C VAL A 24 -10.55 14.22 5.97
N SER A 25 -11.80 14.66 5.74
CA SER A 25 -12.91 14.36 6.62
C SER A 25 -13.49 13.02 6.20
N ALA A 26 -13.27 12.00 7.03
CA ALA A 26 -14.03 10.76 6.98
C ALA A 26 -15.52 11.07 7.20
N ALA A 27 -16.35 10.79 6.20
CA ALA A 27 -17.79 10.85 6.33
C ALA A 27 -18.38 9.54 5.79
N SER A 28 -18.77 8.68 6.73
CA SER A 28 -19.66 7.55 6.55
C SER A 28 -20.99 8.01 5.93
N GLY A 29 -21.36 7.42 4.79
CA GLY A 29 -22.64 7.67 4.12
C GLY A 29 -23.12 6.43 3.39
N GLN A 30 -23.95 5.65 4.08
CA GLN A 30 -24.70 4.49 3.58
C GLN A 30 -25.87 4.95 2.71
N ALA A 31 -25.89 4.55 1.43
CA ALA A 31 -27.10 4.52 0.59
C ALA A 31 -26.87 3.47 -0.52
N ASN A 32 -27.25 2.22 -0.26
CA ASN A 32 -28.55 1.61 -0.60
C ASN A 32 -28.54 0.97 -2.00
N GLY A 33 -28.94 -0.29 -2.01
CA GLY A 33 -28.73 -1.23 -3.10
C GLY A 33 -29.52 -0.89 -4.35
N MET A 34 -28.84 -0.98 -5.50
CA MET A 34 -29.39 -1.29 -6.83
C MET A 34 -28.29 -1.11 -7.90
N LYS A 35 -27.18 -1.84 -7.75
CA LYS A 35 -26.34 -2.23 -8.89
C LYS A 35 -26.05 -3.73 -8.80
N LYS A 36 -27.13 -4.49 -8.67
CA LYS A 36 -27.15 -5.92 -8.90
C LYS A 36 -27.21 -6.11 -10.44
N VAL A 37 -26.46 -7.08 -10.96
CA VAL A 37 -26.74 -7.84 -12.19
C VAL A 37 -26.18 -7.36 -13.55
N ILE A 38 -25.81 -6.10 -13.80
CA ILE A 38 -25.32 -5.73 -15.15
C ILE A 38 -23.80 -5.48 -15.16
N GLN A 39 -23.01 -6.55 -15.12
CA GLN A 39 -21.66 -6.55 -15.71
C GLN A 39 -21.37 -7.95 -16.27
N ALA A 40 -22.29 -8.47 -17.06
CA ALA A 40 -22.00 -9.52 -18.01
C ALA A 40 -21.36 -8.86 -19.25
N LYS A 41 -20.20 -9.38 -19.66
CA LYS A 41 -19.29 -8.93 -20.73
C LYS A 41 -18.20 -7.95 -20.29
N GLN A 42 -17.20 -8.49 -19.59
CA GLN A 42 -15.89 -7.87 -19.45
C GLN A 42 -15.14 -8.02 -20.78
N ASP A 43 -14.71 -6.90 -21.36
CA ASP A 43 -13.79 -6.91 -22.50
C ASP A 43 -12.46 -7.55 -22.07
N PRO A 44 -11.77 -8.34 -22.93
CA PRO A 44 -10.52 -9.00 -22.57
C PRO A 44 -9.41 -8.03 -22.14
N LEU A 45 -9.51 -6.76 -22.54
CA LEU A 45 -8.55 -5.69 -22.30
C LEU A 45 -8.71 -5.05 -20.92
N ASP A 46 -9.90 -5.13 -20.31
CA ASP A 46 -10.13 -4.67 -18.92
C ASP A 46 -9.49 -5.61 -17.89
N ARG A 47 -9.24 -6.88 -18.25
CA ARG A 47 -8.50 -7.82 -17.37
C ARG A 47 -7.02 -7.44 -17.18
N LEU A 48 -6.48 -6.58 -18.04
CA LEU A 48 -5.11 -6.06 -17.91
C LEU A 48 -5.05 -4.85 -16.97
N GLN A 49 -6.19 -4.22 -16.66
CA GLN A 49 -6.23 -3.19 -15.63
C GLN A 49 -6.15 -3.87 -14.26
N ALA A 50 -4.99 -3.73 -13.63
CA ALA A 50 -4.83 -4.11 -12.24
C ALA A 50 -5.84 -3.31 -11.41
N ASN A 51 -6.71 -4.02 -10.69
CA ASN A 51 -7.66 -3.40 -9.78
C ASN A 51 -6.88 -2.52 -8.78
N PRO A 52 -7.13 -1.19 -8.72
CA PRO A 52 -6.34 -0.29 -7.88
C PRO A 52 -6.37 -0.69 -6.40
N ALA A 53 -7.48 -1.28 -5.92
CA ALA A 53 -7.56 -1.82 -4.56
C ALA A 53 -6.58 -2.99 -4.34
N SER A 54 -6.42 -3.86 -5.34
CA SER A 54 -5.47 -4.98 -5.31
C SER A 54 -4.02 -4.49 -5.42
N VAL A 55 -3.75 -3.46 -6.23
CA VAL A 55 -2.40 -2.86 -6.34
C VAL A 55 -1.99 -2.22 -5.02
N ASN A 56 -2.89 -1.50 -4.36
CA ASN A 56 -2.63 -0.90 -3.04
C ASN A 56 -2.33 -1.98 -2.01
N GLN A 57 -3.15 -3.03 -1.93
CA GLN A 57 -2.93 -4.14 -0.99
C GLN A 57 -1.58 -4.85 -1.21
N VAL A 58 -1.19 -5.10 -2.47
CA VAL A 58 0.11 -5.70 -2.78
C VAL A 58 1.25 -4.75 -2.42
N SER A 59 1.12 -3.46 -2.70
CA SER A 59 2.13 -2.45 -2.38
C SER A 59 2.34 -2.30 -0.86
N ASP A 60 1.25 -2.30 -0.09
CA ASP A 60 1.28 -2.28 1.38
C ASP A 60 1.96 -3.52 1.93
N SER A 61 1.68 -4.69 1.34
CA SER A 61 2.28 -5.96 1.72
C SER A 61 3.79 -5.97 1.45
N VAL A 62 4.23 -5.49 0.29
CA VAL A 62 5.66 -5.35 -0.07
C VAL A 62 6.36 -4.33 0.85
N THR A 63 5.68 -3.23 1.19
CA THR A 63 6.22 -2.22 2.12
C THR A 63 6.39 -2.79 3.53
N ASN A 64 5.40 -3.54 4.03
CA ASN A 64 5.47 -4.21 5.32
C ASN A 64 6.57 -5.28 5.35
N LEU A 65 6.71 -6.06 4.27
CA LEU A 65 7.82 -7.00 4.11
C LEU A 65 9.17 -6.28 4.17
N ALA A 66 9.31 -5.15 3.47
CA ALA A 66 10.53 -4.33 3.50
C ALA A 66 10.88 -3.90 4.93
N LEU A 67 9.88 -3.39 5.68
CA LEU A 67 10.08 -2.96 7.07
C LEU A 67 10.49 -4.13 7.97
N LYS A 68 9.88 -5.31 7.82
CA LYS A 68 10.25 -6.51 8.57
C LYS A 68 11.70 -6.92 8.27
N ILE A 69 12.09 -6.96 6.99
CA ILE A 69 13.45 -7.29 6.57
C ILE A 69 14.43 -6.27 7.16
N ALA A 70 14.22 -4.97 6.92
CA ALA A 70 15.09 -3.91 7.41
C ALA A 70 15.31 -4.00 8.93
N ARG A 71 14.25 -4.24 9.71
CA ARG A 71 14.38 -4.43 11.18
C ARG A 71 15.17 -5.70 11.55
N SER A 72 15.04 -6.77 10.77
CA SER A 72 15.73 -8.04 11.03
C SER A 72 17.22 -8.00 10.68
N ILE A 73 17.60 -7.21 9.68
CA ILE A 73 18.99 -7.10 9.24
C ILE A 73 19.72 -5.91 9.87
N ALA A 74 18.97 -4.94 10.43
CA ALA A 74 19.48 -3.76 11.11
C ALA A 74 20.53 -4.16 12.16
N SER A 75 21.78 -3.82 11.89
CA SER A 75 22.89 -4.09 12.78
C SER A 75 23.61 -2.81 13.19
N PRO A 76 23.90 -2.61 14.49
CA PRO A 76 24.64 -1.43 14.96
C PRO A 76 26.09 -1.40 14.43
N LYS A 77 26.59 -2.51 13.87
CA LYS A 77 27.92 -2.59 13.25
C LYS A 77 27.89 -2.37 11.73
N SER A 78 26.72 -2.44 11.10
CA SER A 78 26.57 -2.20 9.67
C SER A 78 26.35 -0.72 9.41
N LYS A 79 27.09 -0.14 8.46
CA LYS A 79 26.93 1.27 8.10
C LYS A 79 25.80 1.49 7.09
N THR A 80 25.43 0.46 6.32
CA THR A 80 24.50 0.60 5.20
C THR A 80 23.91 -0.76 4.85
N GLU A 81 22.60 -0.79 4.60
CA GLU A 81 21.85 -1.96 4.15
C GLU A 81 21.01 -1.56 2.93
N ILE A 82 21.16 -2.29 1.83
CA ILE A 82 20.46 -2.01 0.57
C ILE A 82 19.89 -3.32 0.06
N PHE A 83 18.60 -3.32 -0.26
CA PHE A 83 17.92 -4.44 -0.90
C PHE A 83 16.71 -3.92 -1.70
N SER A 84 16.17 -4.77 -2.57
CA SER A 84 14.96 -4.46 -3.35
C SER A 84 13.77 -5.26 -2.82
N PRO A 85 12.81 -4.62 -2.11
CA PRO A 85 11.63 -5.31 -1.59
C PRO A 85 10.79 -5.99 -2.67
N VAL A 86 10.62 -5.32 -3.82
CA VAL A 86 9.83 -5.82 -4.94
C VAL A 86 10.47 -7.07 -5.55
N SER A 87 11.80 -7.09 -5.68
CA SER A 87 12.51 -8.25 -6.21
C SER A 87 12.39 -9.47 -5.29
N ILE A 88 12.52 -9.26 -3.97
CA ILE A 88 12.34 -10.33 -2.98
C ILE A 88 10.90 -10.86 -3.00
N ALA A 89 9.91 -9.98 -3.02
CA ALA A 89 8.50 -10.37 -3.13
C ALA A 89 8.23 -11.17 -4.42
N GLY A 90 8.83 -10.78 -5.54
CA GLY A 90 8.74 -11.51 -6.81
C GLY A 90 9.30 -12.93 -6.71
N ALA A 91 10.49 -13.08 -6.12
CA ALA A 91 11.09 -14.40 -5.90
C ALA A 91 10.22 -15.28 -4.97
N LEU A 92 9.72 -14.73 -3.87
CA LEU A 92 8.81 -15.43 -2.96
C LEU A 92 7.49 -15.83 -3.64
N SER A 93 6.99 -15.01 -4.57
CA SER A 93 5.79 -15.33 -5.35
C SER A 93 5.99 -16.55 -6.24
N LEU A 94 7.16 -16.68 -6.87
CA LEU A 94 7.52 -17.87 -7.66
C LEU A 94 7.68 -19.11 -6.78
N LEU A 95 8.29 -18.97 -5.60
CA LEU A 95 8.37 -20.06 -4.62
C LEU A 95 6.99 -20.48 -4.13
N LEU A 96 6.10 -19.52 -3.87
CA LEU A 96 4.72 -19.80 -3.46
C LEU A 96 3.96 -20.60 -4.52
N LEU A 97 4.16 -20.29 -5.81
CA LEU A 97 3.52 -21.01 -6.92
C LEU A 97 3.90 -22.50 -6.95
N GLY A 98 5.12 -22.85 -6.52
CA GLY A 98 5.59 -24.23 -6.41
C GLY A 98 5.40 -24.87 -5.03
N ALA A 99 4.99 -24.10 -4.02
CA ALA A 99 4.85 -24.57 -2.65
C ALA A 99 3.48 -25.20 -2.40
N GLY A 100 3.42 -26.12 -1.44
CA GLY A 100 2.18 -26.73 -0.96
C GLY A 100 2.16 -26.86 0.56
N GLY A 101 0.98 -27.16 1.12
CA GLY A 101 0.80 -27.47 2.54
C GLY A 101 1.29 -26.34 3.47
N GLN A 102 2.08 -26.69 4.48
CA GLN A 102 2.58 -25.74 5.47
C GLN A 102 3.50 -24.67 4.86
N THR A 103 4.36 -25.05 3.91
CA THR A 103 5.28 -24.11 3.26
C THR A 103 4.53 -23.00 2.52
N GLN A 104 3.44 -23.34 1.82
CA GLN A 104 2.60 -22.36 1.14
C GLN A 104 1.99 -21.36 2.14
N ARG A 105 1.51 -21.85 3.29
CA ARG A 105 0.91 -21.03 4.35
C ARG A 105 1.92 -20.06 4.97
N GLU A 106 3.12 -20.53 5.26
CA GLU A 106 4.18 -19.67 5.80
C GLU A 106 4.62 -18.60 4.81
N LEU A 107 4.75 -18.95 3.52
CA LEU A 107 5.09 -17.97 2.48
C LEU A 107 4.00 -16.89 2.35
N LEU A 108 2.72 -17.27 2.39
CA LEU A 108 1.62 -16.30 2.41
C LEU A 108 1.67 -15.40 3.64
N ASN A 109 1.95 -15.95 4.82
CA ASN A 109 2.07 -15.21 6.07
C ASN A 109 3.24 -14.20 6.04
N VAL A 110 4.41 -14.63 5.56
CA VAL A 110 5.59 -13.77 5.38
C VAL A 110 5.27 -12.60 4.44
N MET A 111 4.57 -12.87 3.34
CA MET A 111 4.15 -11.85 2.37
C MET A 111 2.98 -10.98 2.85
N GLY A 112 2.41 -11.22 4.03
CA GLY A 112 1.31 -10.41 4.57
C GLY A 112 -0.08 -10.78 4.03
N PHE A 113 -0.21 -11.92 3.34
CA PHE A 113 -1.46 -12.46 2.82
C PHE A 113 -2.01 -13.64 3.65
N GLY A 114 -1.33 -14.01 4.74
CA GLY A 114 -1.81 -15.01 5.68
C GLY A 114 -3.09 -14.55 6.37
N GLU A 115 -3.93 -15.50 6.78
CA GLU A 115 -5.14 -15.19 7.54
C GLU A 115 -4.76 -14.40 8.79
N SER A 116 -5.27 -13.17 8.90
CA SER A 116 -5.41 -12.56 10.21
C SER A 116 -6.44 -13.43 10.94
N THR A 117 -5.96 -14.25 11.86
CA THR A 117 -6.82 -14.98 12.78
C THR A 117 -7.56 -13.97 13.66
N SER A 118 -8.58 -13.34 13.09
CA SER A 118 -9.64 -12.70 13.84
C SER A 118 -10.32 -13.83 14.58
N THR A 119 -9.98 -13.93 15.86
CA THR A 119 -10.49 -14.84 16.86
C THR A 119 -12.00 -15.05 16.69
N LEU A 120 -12.39 -16.16 16.04
CA LEU A 120 -13.72 -16.70 16.19
C LEU A 120 -13.73 -17.48 17.50
N SER A 121 -14.06 -16.78 18.59
CA SER A 121 -14.54 -17.44 19.81
C SER A 121 -15.93 -17.99 19.51
N PHE A 122 -16.05 -19.31 19.44
CA PHE A 122 -17.32 -20.00 19.63
C PHE A 122 -17.67 -20.05 21.10
#